data_AF-E6UAI2-F1
#
_entry.id   AF-E6UAI2-F1
#
_cell.length_a   1.000
_cell.length_b   1.000
_cell.length_c   1.000
_cell.angle_alpha   90.00
_cell.angle_beta   90.00
_cell.angle_gamma   90.00
#
_symmetry.space_group_name_H-M   'P 1'
#
loop_
_entity.id
_entity.type
_entity.pdbx_description
1 polymer ?
#
loop_
_entity_poly.entity_id
_entity_poly.type
_entity_poly.pdbx_seq_one_letter_code
_entity_poly.pdbx_strand_id
1 'polypeptide(L)'
;MGNKSEQAIYNHKNGHTCSGAIMCAFADEANMTSEQARKDSMPYAGGKMGKCGAVLAAEHILRMMFSGKEASEKIDELEARFMRMNSSVICRELKGLDTGKVLRNCRGCVSDAAVILEDLIGN
;
A
#
# COMPACT_ATOMS: atom_id res chain seq x y z
N MET A 1 4.74 -17.27 -8.04
CA MET A 1 4.48 -16.43 -6.85
C MET A 1 5.37 -15.22 -7.00
N GLY A 2 4.77 -14.04 -7.18
CA GLY A 2 5.50 -12.82 -7.48
C GLY A 2 6.50 -12.50 -6.37
N ASN A 3 7.61 -11.88 -6.73
CA ASN A 3 8.54 -11.29 -5.76
C ASN A 3 8.13 -9.85 -5.43
N LYS A 4 6.89 -9.42 -5.73
CA LYS A 4 6.51 -8.02 -5.70
C LYS A 4 6.37 -7.52 -4.26
N SER A 5 5.85 -8.38 -3.37
CA SER A 5 5.87 -8.12 -1.94
C SER A 5 7.29 -7.94 -1.39
N GLU A 6 8.23 -8.82 -1.77
CA GLU A 6 9.65 -8.69 -1.42
C GLU A 6 10.27 -7.43 -2.02
N GLN A 7 9.93 -7.09 -3.26
CA GLN A 7 10.40 -5.89 -3.95
C GLN A 7 9.91 -4.62 -3.25
N ALA A 8 8.66 -4.58 -2.78
CA ALA A 8 8.14 -3.45 -2.03
C ALA A 8 8.90 -3.27 -0.70
N ILE A 9 9.17 -4.37 0.01
CA ILE A 9 9.98 -4.35 1.24
C ILE A 9 11.39 -3.84 0.94
N TYR A 10 12.01 -4.33 -0.14
CA TYR A 10 13.33 -3.89 -0.59
C TYR A 10 13.34 -2.40 -0.95
N ASN A 11 12.36 -1.92 -1.71
CA ASN A 11 12.24 -0.51 -2.09
C ASN A 11 12.18 0.39 -0.86
N HIS A 12 11.35 0.03 0.13
CA HIS A 12 11.25 0.81 1.37
C HIS A 12 12.55 0.80 2.18
N LYS A 13 13.24 -0.35 2.23
CA LYS A 13 14.56 -0.45 2.86
C LYS A 13 15.60 0.46 2.18
N ASN A 14 15.45 0.70 0.88
CA ASN A 14 16.32 1.57 0.08
C ASN A 14 15.82 3.02 -0.04
N GLY A 15 15.06 3.51 0.94
CA GLY A 15 14.71 4.93 1.06
C GLY A 15 13.47 5.37 0.31
N HIS A 16 12.71 4.45 -0.29
CA HIS A 16 11.40 4.80 -0.84
C HIS A 16 10.41 5.10 0.30
N THR A 17 9.49 6.03 0.06
CA THR A 17 8.34 6.25 0.94
C THR A 17 7.47 5.00 1.01
N CYS A 18 6.59 4.90 2.02
CA CYS A 18 5.71 3.73 2.15
C CYS A 18 4.80 3.53 0.92
N SER A 19 4.24 4.61 0.36
CA SER A 19 3.48 4.58 -0.87
C SER A 19 4.35 4.29 -2.10
N GLY A 20 5.52 4.91 -2.19
CA GLY A 20 6.44 4.74 -3.32
C GLY A 20 6.99 3.32 -3.40
N ALA A 21 7.20 2.66 -2.27
CA ALA A 21 7.62 1.28 -2.21
C ALA A 21 6.62 0.33 -2.89
N ILE A 22 5.32 0.52 -2.61
CA ILE A 22 4.21 -0.23 -3.22
C ILE A 22 4.07 0.15 -4.69
N MET A 23 3.91 1.44 -5.01
CA MET A 23 3.71 1.89 -6.39
C MET A 23 4.82 1.41 -7.32
N CYS A 24 6.09 1.53 -6.91
CA CYS A 24 7.22 1.09 -7.74
C CYS A 24 7.31 -0.43 -7.87
N ALA A 25 6.93 -1.21 -6.85
CA ALA A 25 6.97 -2.67 -6.94
C ALA A 25 5.92 -3.22 -7.91
N PHE A 26 4.74 -2.61 -7.93
CA PHE A 26 3.59 -3.03 -8.74
C PHE A 26 3.39 -2.18 -10.01
N ALA A 27 4.38 -1.36 -10.39
CA ALA A 27 4.26 -0.46 -11.54
C ALA A 27 3.95 -1.21 -12.84
N ASP A 28 4.61 -2.36 -13.07
CA ASP A 28 4.41 -3.19 -14.26
C ASP A 28 2.96 -3.70 -14.35
N GLU A 29 2.37 -4.10 -13.23
CA GLU A 29 1.00 -4.63 -13.16
C GLU A 29 -0.03 -3.55 -13.54
N ALA A 30 0.26 -2.30 -13.20
CA ALA A 30 -0.58 -1.14 -13.51
C ALA A 30 -0.21 -0.45 -14.84
N ASN A 31 0.66 -1.05 -15.67
CA ASN A 31 1.19 -0.45 -16.91
C ASN A 31 1.79 0.97 -16.69
N MET A 32 2.44 1.17 -15.54
CA MET A 32 3.07 2.43 -15.17
C MET A 32 4.59 2.36 -15.36
N THR A 33 5.21 3.46 -15.76
CA THR A 33 6.67 3.60 -15.68
C THR A 33 7.10 3.83 -14.24
N SER A 34 8.35 3.48 -13.90
CA SER A 34 8.90 3.74 -12.56
C SER A 34 8.87 5.24 -12.18
N GLU A 35 9.04 6.13 -13.15
CA GLU A 35 8.94 7.58 -12.93
C GLU A 35 7.49 7.99 -12.57
N GLN A 36 6.51 7.48 -13.32
CA GLN A 36 5.10 7.74 -13.07
C GLN A 36 4.68 7.19 -11.70
N ALA A 37 5.05 5.94 -11.39
CA ALA A 37 4.79 5.30 -10.12
C ALA A 37 5.36 6.12 -8.94
N ARG A 38 6.59 6.63 -9.09
CA ARG A 38 7.21 7.48 -8.07
C ARG A 38 6.44 8.79 -7.89
N LYS A 39 6.11 9.48 -8.98
CA LYS A 39 5.38 10.76 -8.95
C LYS A 39 4.00 10.61 -8.32
N ASP A 40 3.25 9.60 -8.74
CA ASP A 40 1.87 9.36 -8.29
C ASP A 40 1.82 8.86 -6.84
N SER A 41 2.90 8.27 -6.33
CA SER A 41 3.00 7.86 -4.93
C SER A 41 3.18 9.03 -3.94
N MET A 42 3.67 10.18 -4.40
CA MET A 42 4.10 11.28 -3.52
C MET A 42 2.97 11.87 -2.66
N PRO A 43 1.74 12.08 -3.17
CA PRO A 43 0.64 12.60 -2.35
C PRO A 43 0.26 11.67 -1.19
N TYR A 44 0.45 10.36 -1.34
CA TYR A 44 0.09 9.36 -0.33
C TYR A 44 1.14 9.21 0.79
N ALA A 45 2.36 9.72 0.58
CA ALA A 45 3.45 9.55 1.53
C ALA A 45 3.23 10.37 2.81
N GLY A 46 3.68 9.83 3.95
CA GLY A 46 3.71 10.54 5.23
C GLY A 46 2.35 10.77 5.88
N GLY A 47 1.30 10.07 5.45
CA GLY A 47 -0.04 10.19 6.03
C GLY A 47 -0.75 11.50 5.69
N LYS A 48 -0.31 12.23 4.65
CA LYS A 48 -0.91 13.50 4.20
C LYS A 48 -2.40 13.38 3.87
N MET A 49 -2.84 12.19 3.44
CA MET A 49 -4.22 11.88 3.07
C MET A 49 -5.00 11.18 4.20
N GLY A 50 -4.48 11.17 5.43
CA GLY A 50 -5.09 10.51 6.59
C GLY A 50 -4.89 8.99 6.61
N LYS A 51 -5.31 8.29 5.55
CA LYS A 51 -5.10 6.83 5.40
C LYS A 51 -3.63 6.50 5.16
N CYS A 52 -3.23 5.28 5.52
CA CYS A 52 -1.88 4.76 5.31
C CYS A 52 -1.46 4.85 3.84
N GLY A 53 -0.30 5.44 3.58
CA GLY A 53 0.19 5.62 2.21
C GLY A 53 0.44 4.31 1.45
N ALA A 54 0.79 3.24 2.15
CA ALA A 54 0.95 1.91 1.52
C ALA A 54 -0.40 1.35 1.06
N VAL A 55 -1.46 1.55 1.85
CA VAL A 55 -2.84 1.12 1.51
C VAL A 55 -3.37 1.96 0.35
N LEU A 56 -3.22 3.29 0.40
CA LEU A 56 -3.65 4.17 -0.70
C LEU A 56 -2.93 3.86 -2.03
N ALA A 57 -1.64 3.54 -1.98
CA ALA A 57 -0.90 3.09 -3.16
C ALA A 57 -1.45 1.75 -3.68
N ALA A 58 -1.76 0.80 -2.80
CA ALA A 58 -2.36 -0.47 -3.20
C ALA A 58 -3.76 -0.28 -3.81
N GLU A 59 -4.60 0.57 -3.23
CA GLU A 59 -5.89 0.96 -3.81
C GLU A 59 -5.72 1.57 -5.20
N HIS A 60 -4.72 2.43 -5.39
CA HIS A 60 -4.42 3.01 -6.69
C HIS A 60 -4.11 1.94 -7.73
N ILE A 61 -3.22 0.99 -7.42
CA ILE A 61 -2.90 -0.13 -8.31
C ILE A 61 -4.16 -0.95 -8.65
N LEU A 62 -5.00 -1.28 -7.67
CA LEU A 62 -6.25 -2.00 -7.91
C LEU A 62 -7.20 -1.24 -8.86
N ARG A 63 -7.29 0.09 -8.75
CA ARG A 63 -8.09 0.93 -9.66
C ARG A 63 -7.53 1.00 -11.07
N MET A 64 -6.23 0.79 -11.23
CA MET A 64 -5.58 0.76 -12.55
C MET A 64 -5.75 -0.61 -13.22
N MET A 65 -5.81 -1.68 -12.45
CA MET A 65 -5.91 -3.05 -12.97
C MET A 65 -7.35 -3.52 -13.20
N PHE A 66 -8.27 -3.11 -12.33
CA PHE A 66 -9.66 -3.55 -12.34
C PHE A 66 -10.61 -2.38 -12.55
N SER A 67 -11.84 -2.66 -12.98
CA SER A 67 -12.83 -1.63 -13.28
C SER A 67 -14.15 -1.83 -12.54
N GLY A 68 -14.85 -0.72 -12.26
CA GLY A 68 -16.18 -0.73 -11.69
C GLY A 68 -16.27 -1.47 -10.34
N LYS A 69 -17.19 -2.43 -10.25
CA LYS A 69 -17.52 -3.16 -9.01
C LYS A 69 -16.35 -4.00 -8.51
N GLU A 70 -15.62 -4.65 -9.41
CA GLU A 70 -14.50 -5.53 -9.05
C GLU A 70 -13.38 -4.74 -8.34
N ALA A 71 -13.04 -3.56 -8.86
CA ALA A 71 -12.07 -2.68 -8.20
C ALA A 71 -12.52 -2.28 -6.80
N SER A 72 -13.82 -1.96 -6.62
CA SER A 72 -14.37 -1.61 -5.31
C SER A 72 -14.29 -2.79 -4.33
N GLU A 73 -14.67 -3.98 -4.77
CA GLU A 73 -14.67 -5.18 -3.91
C GLU A 73 -13.26 -5.57 -3.47
N LYS A 74 -12.27 -5.51 -4.38
CA LYS A 74 -10.87 -5.77 -4.04
C LYS A 74 -10.30 -4.70 -3.10
N ILE A 75 -10.71 -3.44 -3.24
CA ILE A 75 -10.31 -2.35 -2.33
C ILE A 75 -10.91 -2.55 -0.94
N ASP A 76 -12.20 -2.89 -0.86
CA ASP A 76 -12.86 -3.16 0.41
C ASP A 76 -12.21 -4.36 1.12
N GLU A 77 -11.85 -5.41 0.36
CA GLU A 77 -11.12 -6.56 0.89
C GLU A 77 -9.70 -6.19 1.36
N LEU A 78 -8.97 -5.40 0.58
CA LEU A 78 -7.64 -4.88 0.93
C LEU A 78 -7.70 -4.16 2.28
N GLU A 79 -8.63 -3.22 2.43
CA GLU A 79 -8.80 -2.44 3.67
C GLU A 79 -9.23 -3.33 4.84
N ALA A 80 -10.18 -4.24 4.64
CA ALA A 80 -10.66 -5.14 5.68
C ALA A 80 -9.54 -6.09 6.18
N ARG A 81 -8.73 -6.64 5.26
CA ARG A 81 -7.58 -7.48 5.62
C ARG A 81 -6.51 -6.67 6.35
N PHE A 82 -6.18 -5.49 5.84
CA PHE A 82 -5.18 -4.63 6.48
C PHE A 82 -5.63 -4.21 7.88
N MET A 83 -6.90 -3.82 8.04
CA MET A 83 -7.48 -3.44 9.32
C MET A 83 -7.48 -4.61 10.31
N ARG A 84 -7.81 -5.84 9.89
CA ARG A 84 -7.73 -7.02 10.76
C ARG A 84 -6.31 -7.29 11.28
N MET A 85 -5.30 -7.06 10.45
CA MET A 85 -3.89 -7.27 10.83
C MET A 85 -3.36 -6.14 11.73
N ASN A 86 -3.77 -4.90 11.47
CA ASN A 86 -3.12 -3.71 12.02
C ASN A 86 -4.00 -2.87 12.95
N SER A 87 -5.25 -3.29 13.16
CA SER A 87 -6.29 -2.60 13.95
C SER A 87 -6.74 -1.23 13.42
N SER A 88 -6.11 -0.70 12.37
CA SER A 88 -6.48 0.57 11.74
C SER A 88 -5.96 0.64 10.31
N VAL A 89 -6.53 1.53 9.49
CA VAL A 89 -6.01 1.96 8.19
C VAL A 89 -5.49 3.40 8.22
N ILE A 90 -5.69 4.13 9.32
CA ILE A 90 -5.35 5.54 9.48
C ILE A 90 -3.89 5.67 9.93
N CYS A 91 -3.11 6.47 9.19
CA CYS A 91 -1.67 6.57 9.38
C CYS A 91 -1.29 7.03 10.79
N ARG A 92 -2.01 8.03 11.32
CA ARG A 92 -1.72 8.59 12.66
C ARG A 92 -1.97 7.58 13.77
N GLU A 93 -3.08 6.85 13.69
CA GLU A 93 -3.43 5.77 14.63
C GLU A 93 -2.41 4.64 14.58
N LEU A 94 -2.05 4.19 13.37
CA LEU A 94 -1.03 3.15 13.17
C LEU A 94 0.29 3.52 13.83
N LYS A 95 0.69 4.78 13.70
CA LYS A 95 1.92 5.34 14.27
C LYS A 95 1.80 5.67 15.75
N GLY A 96 0.64 5.46 16.37
CA GLY A 96 0.40 5.75 17.78
C GLY A 96 0.52 7.24 18.12
N LEU A 97 0.30 8.14 17.16
CA LEU A 97 0.46 9.58 17.38
C LEU A 97 -0.59 10.15 18.34
N ASP A 98 -1.75 9.49 18.42
CA ASP A 98 -2.85 9.93 19.26
C ASP A 98 -2.93 9.15 20.59
N THR A 99 -2.41 7.91 20.63
CA THR A 99 -2.50 7.01 21.81
C THR A 99 -1.15 6.72 22.49
N GLY A 100 -0.02 7.11 21.88
CA GLY A 100 1.33 6.74 22.31
C GLY A 100 1.72 5.28 22.05
N LYS A 101 0.77 4.42 21.64
CA LYS A 101 1.02 3.00 21.33
C LYS A 101 1.08 2.80 19.83
N VAL A 102 2.27 2.47 19.32
CA VAL A 102 2.46 2.12 17.92
C VAL A 102 1.77 0.79 17.62
N LEU A 103 0.75 0.82 16.75
CA LEU A 103 0.10 -0.40 16.25
C LEU A 103 0.93 -1.05 15.15
N ARG A 104 1.47 -0.24 14.24
CA ARG A 104 2.33 -0.70 13.14
C ARG A 104 3.30 0.37 12.67
N ASN A 105 4.54 -0.04 12.37
CA ASN A 105 5.52 0.84 11.76
C ASN A 105 5.38 0.86 10.22
N CYS A 106 5.96 1.86 9.55
CA CYS A 106 5.81 2.04 8.09
C CYS A 106 6.29 0.82 7.30
N ARG A 107 7.35 0.14 7.75
CA ARG A 107 7.88 -1.06 7.11
C ARG A 107 6.89 -2.23 7.20
N GLY A 108 6.27 -2.40 8.37
CA GLY A 108 5.19 -3.36 8.58
C GLY A 108 4.01 -3.06 7.66
N CYS A 109 3.58 -1.80 7.58
CA CYS A 109 2.49 -1.41 6.68
C CYS A 109 2.80 -1.72 5.21
N VAL A 110 4.04 -1.50 4.75
CA VAL A 110 4.47 -1.87 3.39
C VAL A 110 4.40 -3.38 3.19
N SER A 111 4.94 -4.17 4.13
CA SER A 111 4.91 -5.63 4.04
C SER A 111 3.47 -6.16 3.96
N ASP A 112 2.61 -5.72 4.87
CA ASP A 112 1.24 -6.22 4.97
C ASP A 112 0.42 -5.81 3.75
N ALA A 113 0.50 -4.53 3.33
CA ALA A 113 -0.23 -4.05 2.16
C ALA A 113 0.26 -4.74 0.88
N ALA A 114 1.57 -4.98 0.72
CA ALA A 114 2.11 -5.62 -0.47
C ALA A 114 1.70 -7.08 -0.58
N VAL A 115 1.71 -7.83 0.53
CA VAL A 115 1.25 -9.23 0.55
C VAL A 115 -0.24 -9.32 0.22
N ILE A 116 -1.07 -8.45 0.80
CA ILE A 116 -2.51 -8.44 0.50
C ILE A 116 -2.74 -8.07 -0.97
N LEU A 117 -2.06 -7.03 -1.47
CA LEU A 117 -2.20 -6.60 -2.87
C LEU A 117 -1.78 -7.69 -3.87
N GLU A 118 -0.65 -8.35 -3.62
CA GLU A 118 -0.16 -9.44 -4.47
C GLU A 118 -1.15 -10.61 -4.54
N ASP A 119 -1.76 -10.96 -3.41
CA ASP A 119 -2.79 -11.99 -3.34
C ASP A 119 -4.09 -11.56 -4.04
N LEU A 120 -4.50 -10.30 -3.93
CA LEU A 120 -5.68 -9.77 -4.62
C LEU A 120 -5.50 -9.65 -6.13
N ILE A 121 -4.27 -9.49 -6.63
CA ILE A 121 -3.98 -9.43 -8.06
C ILE A 121 -3.76 -10.82 -8.65
N GLY A 122 -3.19 -11.74 -7.86
CA GLY A 122 -2.90 -13.11 -8.28
C GLY A 122 -4.10 -14.06 -8.29
N ASN A 123 -5.23 -13.64 -7.73
CA ASN A 123 -6.52 -14.35 -7.73
C ASN A 123 -7.54 -13.67 -8.65
#